data_AF-A0A961K465-F1
#
_entry.id   AF-A0A961K465-F1
#
_cell.length_a   1.000
_cell.length_b   1.000
_cell.length_c   1.000
_cell.angle_alpha   90.00
_cell.angle_beta   90.00
_cell.angle_gamma   90.00
#
_symmetry.space_group_name_H-M   'P 1'
#
loop_
_entity.id
_entity.type
_entity.pdbx_description
1 polymer ?
#
loop_
_entity_poly.entity_id
_entity_poly.type
_entity_poly.pdbx_seq_one_letter_code
_entity_poly.pdbx_strand_id
1 'polypeptide(L)'
;METRVYDGHLVVDGQESGKLRLKVLLSTDYGMVSGTGGFDLPLALVGITEGSAVRFRTERGETITLLLSEIDPAEGRAYFLTLGALPKDTAVRRAG
;
A
#
# COMPACT_ATOMS: atom_id res chain seq x y z
N MET A 1 16.99 -2.89 4.86
CA MET A 1 15.54 -3.14 4.84
C MET A 1 14.89 -2.14 5.76
N GLU A 2 13.93 -1.35 5.28
CA GLU A 2 13.28 -0.26 6.02
C GLU A 2 11.77 -0.49 5.95
N THR A 3 11.02 -0.22 7.02
CA THR A 3 9.55 -0.31 7.00
C THR A 3 8.98 1.09 7.11
N ARG A 4 8.09 1.47 6.18
CA ARG A 4 7.31 2.70 6.24
C ARG A 4 5.84 2.40 6.49
N VAL A 5 5.17 3.33 7.16
CA VAL A 5 3.76 3.20 7.51
C VAL A 5 3.01 4.41 7.00
N TYR A 6 1.93 4.17 6.27
CA TYR A 6 1.06 5.20 5.74
C TYR A 6 -0.35 4.97 6.24
N ASP A 7 -0.96 6.01 6.81
CA ASP A 7 -2.39 6.02 7.10
C ASP A 7 -3.13 6.69 5.93
N GLY A 8 -4.30 6.18 5.55
CA GLY A 8 -5.04 6.63 4.37
C GLY A 8 -6.19 5.72 3.99
N HIS A 9 -6.48 5.63 2.70
CA HIS A 9 -7.57 4.82 2.14
C HIS A 9 -7.23 4.34 0.73
N LEU A 10 -7.81 3.22 0.32
CA LEU A 10 -7.79 2.81 -1.08
C LEU A 10 -8.75 3.68 -1.89
N VAL A 11 -8.40 3.91 -3.15
CA VAL A 11 -9.26 4.54 -4.15
C VAL A 11 -9.50 3.50 -5.23
N VAL A 12 -10.71 2.97 -5.25
CA VAL A 12 -11.17 1.93 -6.18
C VAL A 12 -12.36 2.49 -6.93
N ASP A 13 -12.30 2.51 -8.26
CA ASP A 13 -13.34 3.08 -9.13
C ASP A 13 -13.79 4.52 -8.74
N GLY A 14 -12.84 5.32 -8.25
CA GLY A 14 -13.10 6.69 -7.79
C GLY A 14 -13.75 6.81 -6.41
N GLN A 15 -14.04 5.69 -5.74
CA GLN A 15 -14.56 5.65 -4.38
C GLN A 15 -13.45 5.38 -3.37
N GLU A 16 -13.55 6.04 -2.21
CA GLU A 16 -12.63 5.81 -1.10
C GLU A 16 -13.10 4.62 -0.26
N SER A 17 -12.18 3.73 0.09
CA SER A 17 -12.45 2.71 1.09
C SER A 17 -12.53 3.31 2.49
N GLY A 18 -12.84 2.49 3.49
CA GLY A 18 -12.57 2.82 4.89
C GLY A 18 -11.09 3.10 5.14
N LYS A 19 -10.79 3.76 6.26
CA LYS A 19 -9.42 4.03 6.70
C LYS A 19 -8.61 2.74 6.80
N LEU A 20 -7.40 2.79 6.30
CA LEU A 20 -6.47 1.67 6.24
C LEU A 20 -5.06 2.15 6.62
N ARG A 21 -4.35 1.31 7.37
CA ARG A 21 -2.93 1.49 7.68
C ARG A 21 -2.09 0.58 6.79
N LEU A 22 -1.38 1.17 5.84
CA LEU A 22 -0.49 0.48 4.92
C LEU A 22 0.92 0.37 5.51
N LYS A 23 1.40 -0.84 5.76
CA LYS A 23 2.81 -1.10 6.13
C LYS A 23 3.56 -1.57 4.90
N VAL A 24 4.59 -0.84 4.50
CA VAL A 24 5.40 -1.11 3.30
C VAL A 24 6.82 -1.46 3.73
N LEU A 25 7.23 -2.68 3.43
CA LEU A 25 8.60 -3.14 3.55
C LEU A 25 9.39 -2.71 2.31
N LEU A 26 10.41 -1.88 2.50
CA LEU A 26 11.27 -1.36 1.45
C LEU A 26 12.50 -2.24 1.28
N SER A 27 12.71 -2.64 0.04
CA SER A 27 13.95 -3.19 -0.46
C SER A 27 14.60 -2.21 -1.41
N THR A 28 15.90 -1.96 -1.23
CA THR A 28 16.70 -1.15 -2.13
C THR A 28 17.67 -2.06 -2.86
N ASP A 29 17.59 -2.11 -4.18
CA ASP A 29 18.52 -2.87 -5.02
C ASP A 29 18.94 -2.04 -6.23
N TYR A 30 20.25 -2.00 -6.53
CA TYR A 30 20.85 -1.18 -7.59
C TYR A 30 20.32 0.28 -7.69
N GLY A 31 19.98 0.90 -6.55
CA GLY A 31 19.44 2.27 -6.50
C GLY A 31 17.94 2.40 -6.81
N MET A 32 17.25 1.29 -7.11
CA MET A 32 15.78 1.24 -7.17
C MET A 32 15.22 0.88 -5.81
N VAL A 33 14.15 1.59 -5.40
CA VAL A 33 13.41 1.31 -4.18
C VAL A 33 12.09 0.65 -4.56
N SER A 34 11.91 -0.58 -4.10
CA SER A 34 10.69 -1.35 -4.27
C SER A 34 10.06 -1.57 -2.90
N GLY A 35 8.73 -1.44 -2.82
CA GLY A 35 7.96 -1.71 -1.61
C GLY A 35 7.11 -2.96 -1.77
N THR A 36 6.98 -3.74 -0.71
CA THR A 36 6.02 -4.84 -0.62
C THR A 36 5.25 -4.78 0.70
N GLY A 37 4.12 -5.44 0.80
CA GLY A 37 3.39 -5.53 2.06
C GLY A 37 2.07 -6.25 1.91
N GLY A 38 1.25 -6.17 2.96
CA GLY A 38 -0.11 -6.66 2.94
C GLY A 38 -1.03 -5.87 3.86
N PHE A 39 -2.33 -6.00 3.63
CA PHE A 39 -3.38 -5.32 4.38
C PHE A 39 -4.66 -6.17 4.43
N ASP A 40 -5.53 -5.86 5.37
CA ASP A 40 -6.83 -6.56 5.53
C ASP A 40 -7.74 -6.21 4.35
N LEU A 41 -8.33 -7.21 3.72
CA LEU A 41 -9.11 -7.09 2.49
C LEU A 41 -10.38 -6.24 2.74
N PRO A 42 -10.42 -4.99 2.27
CA PRO A 42 -11.60 -4.16 2.43
C PRO A 42 -12.67 -4.57 1.43
N LEU A 43 -13.94 -4.39 1.78
CA LEU A 43 -15.08 -4.69 0.91
C LEU A 43 -15.00 -3.96 -0.45
N ALA A 44 -14.32 -2.82 -0.51
CA ALA A 44 -14.07 -2.07 -1.75
C ALA A 44 -13.24 -2.85 -2.79
N LEU A 45 -12.53 -3.92 -2.39
CA LEU A 45 -11.78 -4.78 -3.30
C LEU A 45 -12.54 -6.04 -3.75
N VAL A 46 -13.80 -6.22 -3.34
CA VAL A 46 -14.62 -7.34 -3.82
C VAL A 46 -14.78 -7.23 -5.34
N GLY A 47 -14.38 -8.29 -6.06
CA GLY A 47 -14.41 -8.34 -7.52
C GLY A 47 -13.14 -7.82 -8.22
N ILE A 48 -12.17 -7.29 -7.46
CA ILE A 48 -10.84 -6.97 -7.99
C ILE A 48 -9.99 -8.25 -8.01
N THR A 49 -9.26 -8.47 -9.11
CA THR A 49 -8.41 -9.66 -9.28
C THR A 49 -6.94 -9.35 -9.01
N GLU A 50 -6.17 -10.39 -8.72
CA GLU A 50 -4.71 -10.34 -8.72
C GLU A 50 -4.17 -9.77 -10.04
N GLY A 51 -3.02 -9.11 -9.96
CA GLY A 51 -2.42 -8.37 -11.06
C GLY A 51 -3.05 -6.99 -11.32
N SER A 52 -4.15 -6.65 -10.64
CA SER A 52 -4.76 -5.32 -10.75
C SER A 52 -3.96 -4.27 -9.98
N ALA A 53 -3.87 -3.07 -10.54
CA ALA A 53 -3.31 -1.92 -9.85
C ALA A 53 -4.42 -1.12 -9.14
N VAL A 54 -4.24 -0.86 -7.86
CA VAL A 54 -5.13 -0.01 -7.04
C VAL A 54 -4.35 1.18 -6.48
N ARG A 55 -5.05 2.27 -6.20
CA ARG A 55 -4.43 3.47 -5.62
C ARG A 55 -4.68 3.50 -4.13
N PHE A 56 -3.66 3.85 -3.36
CA PHE A 56 -3.77 4.20 -1.95
C PHE A 56 -3.48 5.69 -1.81
N ARG A 57 -4.44 6.45 -1.30
CA ARG A 57 -4.26 7.87 -1.00
C ARG A 57 -3.98 8.00 0.49
N THR A 58 -2.83 8.55 0.81
CA THR A 58 -2.42 8.85 2.18
C THR A 58 -3.28 9.98 2.76
N GLU A 59 -3.33 10.11 4.08
CA GLU A 59 -3.99 11.25 4.76
C GLU A 59 -3.37 12.61 4.38
N ARG A 60 -2.15 12.62 3.83
CA ARG A 60 -1.47 13.82 3.33
C ARG A 60 -1.83 14.17 1.88
N GLY A 61 -2.66 13.36 1.23
CA GLY A 61 -3.08 13.53 -0.16
C GLY A 61 -2.16 12.91 -1.20
N GLU A 62 -1.01 12.35 -0.79
CA GLU A 62 -0.08 11.65 -1.67
C GLU A 62 -0.69 10.32 -2.12
N THR A 63 -0.42 9.90 -3.35
CA THR A 63 -0.94 8.63 -3.90
C THR A 63 0.19 7.62 -4.09
N ILE A 64 -0.05 6.40 -3.63
CA ILE A 64 0.80 5.23 -3.84
C ILE A 64 0.05 4.27 -4.77
N THR A 65 0.72 3.78 -5.81
CA THR A 65 0.13 2.74 -6.68
C THR A 65 0.56 1.38 -6.17
N LEU A 66 -0.41 0.51 -5.90
CA LEU A 66 -0.22 -0.84 -5.39
C LEU A 66 -0.64 -1.84 -6.48
N LEU A 67 0.28 -2.70 -6.91
CA LEU A 67 -0.03 -3.88 -7.71
C LEU A 67 -0.40 -5.01 -6.75
N LEU A 68 -1.63 -5.50 -6.82
CA LEU A 68 -2.08 -6.64 -6.02
C LEU A 68 -1.39 -7.90 -6.53
N SER A 69 -0.51 -8.48 -5.73
CA SER A 69 0.24 -9.68 -6.11
C SER A 69 -0.50 -10.97 -5.75
N GLU A 70 -1.29 -10.93 -4.68
CA GLU A 70 -2.04 -12.07 -4.16
C GLU A 70 -3.23 -11.56 -3.34
N ILE A 71 -4.38 -12.23 -3.45
CA ILE A 71 -5.58 -11.96 -2.64
C ILE A 71 -5.99 -13.27 -1.99
N ASP A 72 -5.89 -13.35 -0.66
CA ASP A 72 -6.35 -14.48 0.13
C ASP A 72 -7.71 -14.16 0.76
N PRO A 73 -8.83 -14.64 0.19
CA PRO A 73 -10.15 -14.43 0.74
C PRO A 73 -10.43 -15.26 1.99
N ALA A 74 -9.67 -16.35 2.23
CA ALA A 74 -9.85 -17.19 3.42
C ALA A 74 -9.25 -16.53 4.65
N GLU A 75 -8.08 -15.90 4.51
CA GLU A 75 -7.46 -15.08 5.55
C GLU A 75 -8.01 -13.64 5.61
N GLY A 76 -8.72 -13.21 4.56
CA GLY A 76 -9.22 -11.85 4.43
C GLY A 76 -8.09 -10.83 4.25
N ARG A 77 -7.06 -11.17 3.45
CA ARG A 77 -5.88 -10.35 3.24
C ARG A 77 -5.57 -10.15 1.77
N ALA A 78 -4.92 -9.04 1.46
CA ALA A 78 -4.32 -8.78 0.16
C ALA A 78 -2.85 -8.41 0.32
N TYR A 79 -2.02 -8.88 -0.61
CA TYR A 79 -0.60 -8.59 -0.69
C TYR A 79 -0.31 -7.75 -1.93
N PHE A 80 0.72 -6.90 -1.86
CA PHE A 80 1.01 -5.95 -2.92
C PHE A 80 2.51 -5.71 -3.13
N LEU A 81 2.79 -5.21 -4.34
CA LEU A 81 4.03 -4.55 -4.72
C LEU A 81 3.74 -3.07 -5.01
N THR A 82 4.64 -2.17 -4.66
CA THR A 82 4.48 -0.74 -4.98
C THR A 82 5.00 -0.46 -6.38
N LEU A 83 4.24 0.30 -7.17
CA LEU A 83 4.66 0.75 -8.49
C LEU A 83 5.13 2.20 -8.45
N GLY A 84 6.34 2.43 -8.94
CA GLY A 84 6.94 3.77 -9.01
C GLY A 84 7.50 4.26 -7.68
N ALA A 85 7.73 5.57 -7.60
CA ALA A 85 8.32 6.20 -6.43
C ALA A 85 7.32 6.23 -5.26
N LEU A 86 7.82 5.86 -4.07
CA LEU A 86 7.06 6.02 -2.84
C LEU A 86 7.26 7.42 -2.25
N PRO A 87 6.22 8.01 -1.63
CA PRO A 87 6.36 9.21 -0.84
C PRO A 87 7.49 9.06 0.18
N LYS A 88 8.32 10.10 0.32
CA LYS A 88 9.37 10.10 1.33
C LYS A 88 8.72 10.32 2.69
N ASP A 89 9.10 9.49 3.66
CA ASP A 89 8.68 9.72 5.03
C ASP A 89 9.26 11.07 5.52
N THR A 90 8.39 12.03 5.80
CA THR A 90 8.81 13.28 6.47
C THR A 90 8.79 13.16 7.99
N ALA A 91 8.44 11.99 8.53
CA ALA A 91 8.44 11.76 9.96
C ALA A 91 9.70 11.00 10.40
N VAL A 92 10.83 11.70 10.45
CA VAL A 92 11.94 11.29 11.32
C VAL A 92 11.47 11.49 12.76
N ARG A 93 10.78 10.51 13.35
CA ARG A 93 10.75 10.40 14.80
C ARG A 93 12.07 9.75 15.20
N ARG A 94 13.09 10.59 15.47
CA ARG A 94 14.21 10.13 16.30
C ARG A 94 13.59 9.69 17.62
N ALA A 95 13.68 8.40 17.90
CA ALA A 95 13.52 7.92 19.27
C ALA A 95 14.58 8.66 20.11
N GLY A 96 14.10 9.50 21.02
CA GLY A 96 14.89 10.00 22.14
C GLY A 96 14.77 9.05 23.32
#